data_AF-A0A9D1J1Z2-F1
#
_entry.id   AF-A0A9D1J1Z2-F1
#
_cell.length_a   1.000
_cell.length_b   1.000
_cell.length_c   1.000
_cell.angle_alpha   90.00
_cell.angle_beta   90.00
_cell.angle_gamma   90.00
#
_symmetry.space_group_name_H-M   'P 1'
#
loop_
_entity.id
_entity.type
_entity.pdbx_description
1 polymer ?
#
loop_
_entity_poly.entity_id
_entity_poly.type
_entity_poly.pdbx_seq_one_letter_code
_entity_poly.pdbx_strand_id
1 'polypeptide(L)'
;MEVRFQSYWDESRRTRPAIPIVSDRPVLFDSAEYRLWAYSAARGLILELIQKIDKQEFLEFYRKWEHADWETVGWETRERAEREHPIQDDLWISVKVNGRKAPGWNACRISWFPEGLVPYEGSQEAKELVQGYQLDENELWAFTRFRVEWPFSRRPALRSLSVTLEKERGQVPCGPVVAARPGCDPFDVQLDGGSILHILSCTAQELNPDSSPHDPGWIYPTHYLALEYREDPLPDPPDRVVLRDRSNGDPVRRAPDAEKDICSPVVSGAVGIILMGEKGSDSQFAASSVYSEVPDQVEWIPCRGEPPVPPLELVIL
;
A
#
# COMPACT_ATOMS: atom_id res chain seq x y z
N MET A 1 -15.10 -14.63 23.43
CA MET A 1 -14.41 -15.19 22.24
C MET A 1 -13.01 -15.64 22.62
N GLU A 2 -12.52 -16.74 22.04
CA GLU A 2 -11.16 -17.24 22.25
C GLU A 2 -10.23 -16.72 21.14
N VAL A 3 -9.16 -16.02 21.49
CA VAL A 3 -8.20 -15.46 20.52
C VAL A 3 -6.94 -16.31 20.47
N ARG A 4 -6.43 -16.59 19.26
CA ARG A 4 -5.26 -17.46 19.02
C ARG A 4 -4.28 -16.81 18.07
N PHE A 5 -3.00 -17.18 18.18
CA PHE A 5 -1.92 -16.59 17.37
C PHE A 5 -1.94 -17.16 15.94
N GLN A 6 -2.92 -16.71 15.17
CA GLN A 6 -3.23 -17.18 13.83
C GLN A 6 -3.96 -16.10 13.03
N SER A 7 -3.93 -16.20 11.70
CA SER A 7 -4.77 -15.36 10.84
C SER A 7 -6.23 -15.81 10.91
N TYR A 8 -7.14 -14.99 10.40
CA TYR A 8 -8.55 -15.36 10.27
C TYR A 8 -8.77 -16.61 9.41
N TRP A 9 -7.92 -16.79 8.41
CA TRP A 9 -8.02 -17.86 7.40
C TRP A 9 -7.27 -19.15 7.78
N ASP A 10 -6.68 -19.23 8.97
CA ASP A 10 -5.95 -20.42 9.41
C ASP A 10 -6.86 -21.34 10.21
N GLU A 11 -7.23 -22.48 9.61
CA GLU A 11 -8.07 -23.50 10.24
C GLU A 11 -7.34 -24.31 11.32
N SER A 12 -6.01 -24.18 11.43
CA SER A 12 -5.22 -24.99 12.35
C SER A 12 -5.35 -24.51 13.80
N ARG A 13 -6.25 -25.14 14.57
CA ARG A 13 -6.46 -24.88 16.01
C ARG A 13 -5.32 -25.38 16.93
N ARG A 14 -4.08 -25.37 16.46
CA ARG A 14 -2.93 -25.98 17.18
C ARG A 14 -2.28 -25.06 18.21
N THR A 15 -2.57 -23.75 18.21
CA THR A 15 -1.94 -22.80 19.14
C THR A 15 -2.77 -22.62 20.42
N ARG A 16 -2.13 -22.42 21.57
CA ARG A 16 -2.84 -22.17 22.83
C ARG A 16 -3.60 -20.83 22.77
N PRO A 17 -4.74 -20.70 23.49
CA PRO A 17 -5.43 -19.42 23.64
C PRO A 17 -4.48 -18.34 24.15
N ALA A 18 -4.62 -17.14 23.59
CA ALA A 18 -3.93 -15.94 24.04
C ALA A 18 -4.60 -15.39 25.32
N ILE A 19 -3.80 -14.71 26.14
CA ILE A 19 -4.26 -14.11 27.39
C ILE A 19 -4.55 -12.63 27.14
N PRO A 20 -5.76 -12.12 27.41
CA PRO A 20 -6.06 -10.69 27.27
C PRO A 20 -5.11 -9.82 28.10
N ILE A 21 -4.63 -8.73 27.51
CA ILE A 21 -3.85 -7.65 28.15
C ILE A 21 -4.76 -6.42 28.35
N VAL A 22 -5.61 -6.16 27.35
CA VAL A 22 -6.66 -5.11 27.24
C VAL A 22 -6.20 -3.69 26.95
N SER A 23 -6.85 -3.10 25.93
CA SER A 23 -7.40 -1.74 25.92
C SER A 23 -8.72 -1.85 25.12
N ASP A 24 -9.77 -1.12 25.49
CA ASP A 24 -11.06 -1.05 24.77
C ASP A 24 -11.48 0.40 24.50
N ARG A 25 -10.52 1.32 24.66
CA ARG A 25 -10.79 2.76 24.54
C ARG A 25 -10.83 3.17 23.07
N PRO A 26 -11.89 3.90 22.64
CA PRO A 26 -11.90 4.51 21.33
C PRO A 26 -10.81 5.58 21.23
N VAL A 27 -10.14 5.62 20.08
CA VAL A 27 -9.14 6.62 19.73
C VAL A 27 -9.42 7.13 18.33
N LEU A 28 -9.12 8.39 18.09
CA LEU A 28 -9.18 8.97 16.74
C LEU A 28 -7.78 8.99 16.15
N PHE A 29 -7.64 8.45 14.94
CA PHE A 29 -6.42 8.52 14.16
C PHE A 29 -6.82 8.74 12.70
N ASP A 30 -6.24 9.78 12.08
CA ASP A 30 -6.55 10.16 10.70
C ASP A 30 -8.05 10.23 10.38
N SER A 31 -8.81 10.94 11.22
CA SER A 31 -10.27 11.10 11.12
C SER A 31 -11.11 9.82 11.31
N ALA A 32 -10.50 8.65 11.48
CA ALA A 32 -11.20 7.40 11.76
C ALA A 32 -11.18 7.05 13.27
N GLU A 33 -12.29 6.47 13.75
CA GLU A 33 -12.38 5.91 15.11
C GLU A 33 -11.86 4.47 15.11
N TYR A 34 -10.89 4.21 15.99
CA TYR A 34 -10.32 2.89 16.22
C TYR A 34 -10.49 2.43 17.66
N ARG A 35 -10.48 1.12 17.86
CA ARG A 35 -10.36 0.45 19.16
C ARG A 35 -9.30 -0.63 19.07
N LEU A 36 -8.50 -0.80 20.11
CA LEU A 36 -7.34 -1.70 20.08
C LEU A 36 -7.34 -2.69 21.24
N TRP A 37 -7.61 -3.97 20.97
CA TRP A 37 -7.40 -5.03 21.94
C TRP A 37 -6.03 -5.67 21.80
N ALA A 38 -5.37 -5.95 22.92
CA ALA A 38 -4.09 -6.65 22.94
C ALA A 38 -4.20 -7.98 23.70
N TYR A 39 -3.54 -9.00 23.17
CA TYR A 39 -3.47 -10.33 23.76
C TYR A 39 -2.03 -10.86 23.74
N SER A 40 -1.65 -11.54 24.81
CA SER A 40 -0.36 -12.18 24.96
C SER A 40 -0.46 -13.67 24.63
N ALA A 41 0.16 -14.08 23.52
CA ALA A 41 0.24 -15.48 23.11
C ALA A 41 1.64 -16.06 23.40
N ALA A 42 1.79 -17.38 23.25
CA ALA A 42 3.08 -18.04 23.44
C ALA A 42 4.15 -17.56 22.44
N ARG A 43 3.75 -17.36 21.17
CA ARG A 43 4.66 -16.99 20.07
C ARG A 43 4.84 -15.49 19.86
N GLY A 44 3.96 -14.65 20.42
CA GLY A 44 4.00 -13.21 20.21
C GLY A 44 2.82 -12.49 20.84
N LEU A 45 2.61 -11.25 20.43
CA LEU A 45 1.40 -10.48 20.72
C LEU A 45 0.40 -10.62 19.57
N ILE A 46 -0.87 -10.54 19.92
CA ILE A 46 -1.95 -10.33 18.97
C ILE A 46 -2.54 -8.97 19.29
N LEU A 47 -2.61 -8.11 18.29
CA LEU A 47 -3.30 -6.83 18.39
C LEU A 47 -4.49 -6.89 17.45
N GLU A 48 -5.68 -6.59 17.97
CA GLU A 48 -6.90 -6.45 17.19
C GLU A 48 -7.24 -4.97 17.12
N LEU A 49 -6.96 -4.37 15.97
CA LEU A 49 -7.33 -2.99 15.69
C LEU A 49 -8.64 -2.98 14.91
N ILE A 50 -9.67 -2.41 15.53
CA ILE A 50 -11.03 -2.40 15.01
C ILE A 50 -11.37 -0.98 14.63
N GLN A 51 -11.61 -0.74 13.34
CA GLN A 51 -12.05 0.54 12.81
C GLN A 51 -13.57 0.58 12.76
N LYS A 52 -14.17 1.67 13.26
CA LYS A 52 -15.57 2.01 12.96
C LYS A 52 -15.61 2.76 11.64
N ILE A 53 -16.48 2.34 10.73
CA ILE A 53 -16.60 2.95 9.40
C ILE A 53 -17.98 3.58 9.26
N ASP A 54 -18.00 4.79 8.72
CA ASP A 54 -19.25 5.47 8.41
C ASP A 54 -19.98 4.77 7.26
N LYS A 55 -21.24 4.40 7.50
CA LYS A 55 -22.05 3.66 6.51
C LYS A 55 -22.36 4.49 5.28
N GLN A 56 -22.59 5.79 5.44
CA GLN A 56 -22.92 6.67 4.32
C GLN A 56 -21.69 6.86 3.44
N GLU A 57 -20.54 7.15 4.04
CA GLU A 57 -19.26 7.28 3.34
C GLU A 57 -18.92 5.99 2.57
N PHE A 58 -19.08 4.83 3.22
CA PHE A 58 -18.88 3.54 2.56
C PHE A 58 -19.83 3.30 1.38
N LEU A 59 -21.10 3.64 1.50
CA LEU A 59 -22.06 3.49 0.40
C LEU A 59 -21.77 4.46 -0.76
N GLU A 60 -21.33 5.67 -0.47
CA GLU A 60 -20.91 6.64 -1.49
C GLU A 60 -19.68 6.15 -2.24
N PHE A 61 -18.68 5.64 -1.51
CA PHE A 61 -17.52 4.96 -2.08
C PHE A 61 -17.94 3.77 -2.95
N TYR A 62 -18.74 2.85 -2.40
CA TYR A 62 -19.17 1.63 -3.09
C TYR A 62 -19.86 1.95 -4.41
N ARG A 63 -20.86 2.83 -4.42
CA ARG A 63 -21.59 3.23 -5.65
C ARG A 63 -20.69 3.90 -6.69
N LYS A 64 -19.67 4.64 -6.25
CA LYS A 64 -18.72 5.29 -7.16
C LYS A 64 -17.84 4.28 -7.88
N TRP A 65 -17.48 3.19 -7.20
CA TRP A 65 -16.43 2.27 -7.64
C TRP A 65 -16.95 0.86 -8.01
N GLU A 66 -18.22 0.53 -7.79
CA GLU A 66 -18.81 -0.80 -8.01
C GLU A 66 -18.73 -1.32 -9.46
N HIS A 67 -18.58 -0.41 -10.43
CA HIS A 67 -18.48 -0.73 -11.85
C HIS A 67 -17.05 -0.58 -12.41
N ALA A 68 -16.06 -0.33 -11.56
CA ALA A 68 -14.67 -0.26 -12.00
C ALA A 68 -14.17 -1.65 -12.42
N ASP A 69 -13.58 -1.74 -13.60
CA ASP A 69 -12.87 -2.94 -14.04
C ASP A 69 -11.46 -2.94 -13.46
N TRP A 70 -11.31 -3.55 -12.27
CA TRP A 70 -10.04 -3.60 -11.54
C TRP A 70 -8.92 -4.35 -12.27
N GLU A 71 -9.24 -5.15 -13.29
CA GLU A 71 -8.23 -5.87 -14.08
C GLU A 71 -7.58 -4.98 -15.14
N THR A 72 -8.30 -3.95 -15.60
CA THR A 72 -7.86 -3.09 -16.72
C THR A 72 -7.68 -1.62 -16.34
N VAL A 73 -8.17 -1.21 -15.17
CA VAL A 73 -8.05 0.16 -14.68
C VAL A 73 -6.59 0.57 -14.52
N GLY A 74 -6.25 1.78 -14.99
CA GLY A 74 -4.91 2.35 -14.81
C GLY A 74 -4.60 2.61 -13.33
N TRP A 75 -3.32 2.56 -12.98
CA TRP A 75 -2.87 2.71 -11.59
C TRP A 75 -3.36 4.00 -10.93
N GLU A 76 -3.45 5.12 -11.67
CA GLU A 76 -3.92 6.41 -11.15
C GLU A 76 -5.34 6.29 -10.57
N THR A 77 -6.22 5.61 -11.31
CA THR A 77 -7.61 5.43 -10.89
C THR A 77 -7.70 4.43 -9.74
N ARG A 78 -6.84 3.40 -9.72
CA ARG A 78 -6.72 2.46 -8.60
C ARG A 78 -6.25 3.14 -7.33
N GLU A 79 -5.18 3.92 -7.37
CA GLU A 79 -4.68 4.67 -6.20
C GLU A 79 -5.70 5.71 -5.72
N ARG A 80 -6.46 6.32 -6.64
CA ARG A 80 -7.58 7.18 -6.25
C ARG A 80 -8.65 6.41 -5.50
N ALA A 81 -9.01 5.21 -5.95
CA ALA A 81 -9.96 4.37 -5.23
C ALA A 81 -9.42 3.93 -3.87
N GLU A 82 -8.15 3.50 -3.79
CA GLU A 82 -7.51 3.11 -2.53
C GLU A 82 -7.49 4.28 -1.53
N ARG A 83 -7.21 5.52 -1.98
CA ARG A 83 -7.25 6.72 -1.13
C ARG A 83 -8.65 7.09 -0.65
N GLU A 84 -9.64 6.92 -1.50
CA GLU A 84 -11.04 7.21 -1.17
C GLU A 84 -11.69 6.08 -0.35
N HIS A 85 -11.01 4.94 -0.21
CA HIS A 85 -11.55 3.78 0.48
C HIS A 85 -11.72 4.07 1.97
N PRO A 86 -12.95 4.00 2.53
CA PRO A 86 -13.17 4.38 3.93
C PRO A 86 -12.48 3.46 4.94
N ILE A 87 -12.15 2.24 4.52
CA ILE A 87 -11.33 1.32 5.32
C ILE A 87 -9.86 1.61 5.03
N GLN A 88 -9.12 2.07 6.05
CA GLN A 88 -7.74 2.54 5.88
C GLN A 88 -6.78 1.35 5.73
N ASP A 89 -6.29 1.07 4.53
CA ASP A 89 -5.38 -0.05 4.22
C ASP A 89 -3.89 0.31 4.39
N ASP A 90 -3.57 1.59 4.55
CA ASP A 90 -2.22 2.16 4.62
C ASP A 90 -1.70 2.35 6.06
N LEU A 91 -2.25 1.60 7.00
CA LEU A 91 -1.89 1.69 8.41
C LEU A 91 -0.71 0.77 8.78
N TRP A 92 0.30 1.37 9.38
CA TRP A 92 1.47 0.69 9.93
C TRP A 92 1.48 0.76 11.46
N ILE A 93 2.12 -0.23 12.08
CA ILE A 93 2.34 -0.25 13.52
C ILE A 93 3.81 -0.41 13.91
N SER A 94 4.19 0.30 14.97
CA SER A 94 5.44 0.06 15.71
C SER A 94 5.09 -0.36 17.14
N VAL A 95 5.58 -1.51 17.60
CA VAL A 95 5.24 -2.04 18.93
C VAL A 95 6.47 -2.05 19.82
N LYS A 96 6.35 -1.54 21.06
CA LYS A 96 7.38 -1.62 22.08
C LYS A 96 6.92 -2.48 23.25
N VAL A 97 7.71 -3.51 23.58
CA VAL A 97 7.48 -4.42 24.71
C VAL A 97 8.60 -4.26 25.72
N ASN A 98 8.29 -3.85 26.95
CA ASN A 98 9.29 -3.58 28.00
C ASN A 98 10.42 -2.64 27.50
N GLY A 99 10.05 -1.64 26.70
CA GLY A 99 10.99 -0.67 26.11
C GLY A 99 11.76 -1.15 24.87
N ARG A 100 11.59 -2.40 24.41
CA ARG A 100 12.24 -2.91 23.18
C ARG A 100 11.26 -2.94 22.01
N LYS A 101 11.68 -2.43 20.85
CA LYS A 101 10.91 -2.50 19.60
C LYS A 101 10.78 -3.95 19.15
N ALA A 102 9.58 -4.39 18.81
CA ALA A 102 9.31 -5.68 18.18
C ALA A 102 10.00 -5.76 16.80
N PRO A 103 10.54 -6.92 16.40
CA PRO A 103 11.31 -7.04 15.17
C PRO A 103 10.44 -6.96 13.91
N GLY A 104 9.17 -7.31 14.02
CA GLY A 104 8.22 -7.27 12.91
C GLY A 104 6.83 -7.74 13.31
N TRP A 105 5.93 -7.67 12.34
CA TRP A 105 4.56 -8.11 12.47
C TRP A 105 4.04 -8.60 11.12
N ASN A 106 2.97 -9.41 11.17
CA ASN A 106 2.16 -9.76 10.02
C ASN A 106 0.71 -9.38 10.31
N ALA A 107 -0.02 -8.86 9.33
CA ALA A 107 -1.41 -8.48 9.47
C ALA A 107 -2.35 -9.36 8.62
N CYS A 108 -3.59 -9.48 9.06
CA CYS A 108 -4.70 -9.93 8.22
C CYS A 108 -5.94 -9.14 8.59
N ARG A 109 -6.83 -8.96 7.61
CA ARG A 109 -8.02 -8.12 7.75
C ARG A 109 -9.29 -8.88 7.39
N ILE A 110 -10.38 -8.51 8.05
CA ILE A 110 -11.73 -8.93 7.70
C ILE A 110 -12.70 -7.81 8.06
N SER A 111 -13.83 -7.70 7.35
CA SER A 111 -14.81 -6.64 7.58
C SER A 111 -16.19 -7.23 7.84
N TRP A 112 -16.95 -6.56 8.70
CA TRP A 112 -18.36 -6.83 8.95
C TRP A 112 -19.21 -5.78 8.25
N PHE A 113 -20.21 -6.26 7.51
CA PHE A 113 -21.23 -5.43 6.87
C PHE A 113 -22.59 -5.79 7.47
N PRO A 114 -23.37 -4.80 7.93
CA PRO A 114 -24.76 -5.01 8.30
C PRO A 114 -25.57 -5.62 7.15
N GLU A 115 -26.56 -6.44 7.49
CA GLU A 115 -27.42 -7.10 6.53
C GLU A 115 -28.09 -6.08 5.59
N GLY A 116 -28.07 -6.35 4.28
CA GLY A 116 -28.70 -5.51 3.26
C GLY A 116 -27.94 -4.23 2.91
N LEU A 117 -26.78 -3.95 3.52
CA LEU A 117 -25.98 -2.76 3.17
C LEU A 117 -25.34 -2.88 1.78
N VAL A 118 -24.87 -4.08 1.44
CA VAL A 118 -24.22 -4.44 0.17
C VAL A 118 -24.74 -5.79 -0.30
N PRO A 119 -24.65 -6.14 -1.60
CA PRO A 119 -25.24 -7.37 -2.16
C PRO A 119 -24.49 -8.66 -1.79
N TYR A 120 -23.58 -8.61 -0.82
CA TYR A 120 -22.82 -9.76 -0.32
C TYR A 120 -22.91 -9.83 1.20
N GLU A 121 -22.93 -11.05 1.73
CA GLU A 121 -23.00 -11.30 3.16
C GLU A 121 -21.62 -11.24 3.81
N GLY A 122 -21.58 -10.76 5.06
CA GLY A 122 -20.39 -10.84 5.90
C GLY A 122 -20.04 -12.30 6.23
N SER A 123 -18.76 -12.59 6.41
CA SER A 123 -18.31 -13.93 6.81
C SER A 123 -18.78 -14.28 8.23
N GLN A 124 -18.88 -15.58 8.51
CA GLN A 124 -19.18 -16.08 9.86
C GLN A 124 -18.12 -15.65 10.87
N GLU A 125 -16.85 -15.60 10.46
CA GLU A 125 -15.74 -15.10 11.25
C GLU A 125 -15.93 -13.63 11.65
N ALA A 126 -16.37 -12.76 10.72
CA ALA A 126 -16.64 -11.36 11.03
C ALA A 126 -17.79 -11.21 12.04
N LYS A 127 -18.85 -12.02 11.89
CA LYS A 127 -19.97 -12.07 12.84
C LYS A 127 -19.52 -12.46 14.25
N GLU A 128 -18.66 -13.47 14.36
CA GLU A 128 -18.10 -13.91 15.65
C GLU A 128 -17.24 -12.83 16.30
N LEU A 129 -16.53 -12.01 15.51
CA LEU A 129 -15.77 -10.87 16.04
C LEU A 129 -16.69 -9.77 16.57
N VAL A 130 -17.73 -9.38 15.84
CA VAL A 130 -18.73 -8.39 16.30
C VAL A 130 -19.33 -8.81 17.64
N GLN A 131 -19.78 -10.06 17.75
CA GLN A 131 -20.33 -10.61 18.99
C GLN A 131 -19.27 -10.72 20.09
N GLY A 132 -18.07 -11.19 19.73
CA GLY A 132 -16.96 -11.40 20.65
C GLY A 132 -16.43 -10.12 21.30
N TYR A 133 -16.48 -9.00 20.57
CA TYR A 133 -16.10 -7.67 21.01
C TYR A 133 -17.29 -6.81 21.48
N GLN A 134 -18.51 -7.34 21.43
CA GLN A 134 -19.75 -6.64 21.82
C GLN A 134 -19.95 -5.33 21.05
N LEU A 135 -19.69 -5.36 19.75
CA LEU A 135 -19.88 -4.24 18.84
C LEU A 135 -21.34 -4.20 18.34
N ASP A 136 -21.80 -3.04 17.88
CA ASP A 136 -23.14 -2.89 17.30
C ASP A 136 -23.19 -3.55 15.91
N GLU A 137 -24.04 -4.57 15.76
CA GLU A 137 -24.21 -5.32 14.51
C GLU A 137 -24.79 -4.49 13.35
N ASN A 138 -25.42 -3.35 13.67
CA ASN A 138 -25.98 -2.42 12.69
C ASN A 138 -24.94 -1.43 12.15
N GLU A 139 -23.72 -1.42 12.69
CA GLU A 139 -22.62 -0.57 12.27
C GLU A 139 -21.62 -1.36 11.40
N LEU A 140 -20.81 -0.64 10.61
CA LEU A 140 -19.78 -1.24 9.76
C LEU A 140 -18.44 -1.25 10.49
N TRP A 141 -17.78 -2.40 10.48
CA TRP A 141 -16.52 -2.60 11.20
C TRP A 141 -15.47 -3.24 10.30
N ALA A 142 -14.21 -2.78 10.42
CA ALA A 142 -13.07 -3.50 9.88
C ALA A 142 -12.15 -3.94 11.01
N PHE A 143 -11.73 -5.20 10.97
CA PHE A 143 -10.88 -5.82 11.96
C PHE A 143 -9.53 -6.10 11.32
N THR A 144 -8.48 -5.47 11.84
CA THR A 144 -7.10 -5.76 11.46
C THR A 144 -6.39 -6.46 12.61
N ARG A 145 -6.08 -7.73 12.40
CA ARG A 145 -5.32 -8.54 13.35
C ARG A 145 -3.84 -8.50 13.01
N PHE A 146 -3.06 -7.88 13.88
CA PHE A 146 -1.61 -7.96 13.84
C PHE A 146 -1.11 -9.10 14.71
N ARG A 147 -0.23 -9.93 14.14
CA ARG A 147 0.58 -10.92 14.86
C ARG A 147 1.98 -10.37 14.95
N VAL A 148 2.37 -9.96 16.15
CA VAL A 148 3.62 -9.27 16.42
C VAL A 148 4.57 -10.22 17.13
N GLU A 149 5.79 -10.33 16.65
CA GLU A 149 6.79 -11.21 17.24
C GLU A 149 7.33 -10.66 18.57
N TRP A 150 7.70 -11.55 19.50
CA TRP A 150 8.39 -11.11 20.70
C TRP A 150 9.78 -10.56 20.36
N PRO A 151 10.19 -9.40 20.92
CA PRO A 151 11.58 -8.92 20.79
C PRO A 151 12.59 -9.68 21.67
N PHE A 152 12.17 -10.80 22.26
CA PHE A 152 12.95 -11.62 23.17
C PHE A 152 12.84 -13.08 22.73
N SER A 153 13.87 -13.89 23.04
CA SER A 153 13.90 -15.33 22.69
C SER A 153 12.81 -16.16 23.39
N ARG A 154 12.16 -15.62 24.42
CA ARG A 154 11.06 -16.23 25.15
C ARG A 154 9.99 -15.19 25.44
N ARG A 155 8.75 -15.66 25.66
CA ARG A 155 7.65 -14.81 26.12
C ARG A 155 8.05 -14.03 27.38
N PRO A 156 8.06 -12.69 27.37
CA PRO A 156 8.45 -11.89 28.52
C PRO A 156 7.31 -11.79 29.54
N ALA A 157 7.65 -11.51 30.80
CA ALA A 157 6.71 -10.90 31.73
C ALA A 157 6.48 -9.45 31.29
N LEU A 158 5.24 -9.09 30.96
CA LEU A 158 4.89 -7.75 30.49
C LEU A 158 4.90 -6.76 31.67
N ARG A 159 5.70 -5.70 31.52
CA ARG A 159 5.82 -4.57 32.45
C ARG A 159 5.44 -3.26 31.79
N SER A 160 5.67 -3.15 30.48
CA SER A 160 5.14 -2.07 29.66
C SER A 160 4.84 -2.54 28.25
N LEU A 161 3.84 -1.92 27.62
CA LEU A 161 3.44 -2.17 26.24
C LEU A 161 2.92 -0.87 25.62
N SER A 162 3.53 -0.44 24.51
CA SER A 162 2.98 0.63 23.67
C SER A 162 2.90 0.22 22.21
N VAL A 163 1.91 0.76 21.52
CA VAL A 163 1.66 0.58 20.08
C VAL A 163 1.57 1.95 19.47
N THR A 164 2.44 2.25 18.51
CA THR A 164 2.39 3.47 17.72
C THR A 164 1.69 3.15 16.41
N LEU A 165 0.61 3.88 16.11
CA LEU A 165 -0.06 3.88 14.82
C LEU A 165 0.63 4.91 13.92
N GLU A 166 0.95 4.51 12.70
CA GLU A 166 1.59 5.31 11.67
C GLU A 166 0.77 5.15 10.39
N LYS A 167 0.60 6.23 9.63
CA LYS A 167 -0.02 6.16 8.29
C LYS A 167 1.08 6.20 7.26
N GLU A 168 1.08 5.26 6.32
CA GLU A 168 1.98 5.30 5.18
C GLU A 168 1.66 6.53 4.34
N ARG A 169 2.70 7.24 3.93
CA ARG A 169 2.54 8.46 3.16
C ARG A 169 2.23 8.11 1.71
N GLY A 170 0.96 8.24 1.33
CA GLY A 170 0.54 8.12 -0.06
C GLY A 170 1.18 9.19 -0.94
N GLN A 171 1.14 8.99 -2.25
CA GLN A 171 1.48 10.01 -3.24
C GLN A 171 0.21 10.51 -3.92
N VAL A 172 0.14 11.81 -4.22
CA VAL A 172 -0.97 12.46 -4.94
C VAL A 172 -0.43 13.21 -6.15
N PRO A 173 -1.19 13.25 -7.27
CA PRO A 173 -0.88 14.16 -8.36
C PRO A 173 -0.76 15.60 -7.88
N CYS A 174 0.25 16.32 -8.37
CA CYS A 174 0.56 17.69 -7.94
C CYS A 174 0.87 18.63 -9.11
N GLY A 175 0.28 18.38 -10.27
CA GLY A 175 0.47 19.20 -11.46
C GLY A 175 -0.13 18.55 -12.72
N PRO A 176 -0.01 19.21 -13.88
CA PRO A 176 -0.51 18.68 -15.13
C PRO A 176 0.31 17.49 -15.62
N VAL A 177 -0.29 16.69 -16.50
CA VAL A 177 0.41 15.61 -17.22
C VAL A 177 1.54 16.21 -18.05
N VAL A 178 2.73 15.63 -17.93
CA VAL A 178 3.94 15.99 -18.64
C VAL A 178 4.15 15.01 -19.79
N ALA A 179 4.08 15.47 -21.04
CA ALA A 179 4.29 14.60 -22.19
C ALA A 179 5.71 14.79 -22.73
N ALA A 180 6.56 13.76 -22.64
CA ALA A 180 7.96 13.83 -23.06
C ALA A 180 8.26 12.80 -24.14
N ARG A 181 9.08 13.20 -25.12
CA ARG A 181 9.53 12.36 -26.23
C ARG A 181 11.03 12.11 -26.13
N PRO A 182 11.56 10.98 -26.62
CA PRO A 182 12.99 10.79 -26.71
C PRO A 182 13.67 11.94 -27.45
N GLY A 183 14.68 12.56 -26.84
CA GLY A 183 15.44 13.67 -27.40
C GLY A 183 14.68 15.01 -27.46
N CYS A 184 13.61 15.19 -26.69
CA CYS A 184 12.93 16.49 -26.62
C CYS A 184 13.84 17.59 -26.02
N ASP A 185 13.67 18.82 -26.51
CA ASP A 185 14.30 20.00 -25.91
C ASP A 185 13.80 20.21 -24.47
N PRO A 186 14.61 20.83 -23.59
CA PRO A 186 14.19 21.16 -22.23
C PRO A 186 12.96 22.07 -22.19
N PHE A 187 12.09 21.87 -21.21
CA PHE A 187 10.90 22.69 -21.00
C PHE A 187 10.43 22.70 -19.54
N ASP A 188 9.61 23.68 -19.20
CA ASP A 188 9.15 23.92 -17.82
C ASP A 188 7.67 23.60 -17.66
N VAL A 189 7.32 23.11 -16.47
CA VAL A 189 5.94 22.80 -16.09
C VAL A 189 5.63 23.42 -14.73
N GLN A 190 4.53 24.17 -14.64
CA GLN A 190 4.07 24.73 -13.39
C GLN A 190 3.36 23.65 -12.56
N LEU A 191 3.78 23.47 -11.32
CA LEU A 191 3.15 22.53 -10.39
C LEU A 191 2.13 23.20 -9.47
N ASP A 192 1.27 22.36 -8.90
CA ASP A 192 0.36 22.77 -7.84
C ASP A 192 1.18 23.22 -6.62
N GLY A 193 0.84 24.38 -6.05
CA GLY A 193 1.62 25.01 -4.99
C GLY A 193 2.69 25.99 -5.47
N GLY A 194 2.90 26.11 -6.79
CA GLY A 194 3.64 27.21 -7.40
C GLY A 194 5.12 26.96 -7.69
N SER A 195 5.65 25.76 -7.40
CA SER A 195 7.00 25.38 -7.86
C SER A 195 7.02 25.10 -9.37
N ILE A 196 8.21 25.20 -9.96
CA ILE A 196 8.46 24.92 -11.37
C ILE A 196 9.21 23.59 -11.48
N LEU A 197 8.71 22.71 -12.33
CA LEU A 197 9.39 21.47 -12.71
C LEU A 197 10.08 21.67 -14.06
N HIS A 198 11.41 21.71 -14.03
CA HIS A 198 12.25 21.78 -15.21
C HIS A 198 12.49 20.37 -15.74
N ILE A 199 11.99 20.07 -16.93
CA ILE A 199 12.32 18.84 -17.67
C ILE A 199 13.61 19.10 -18.44
N LEU A 200 14.68 18.40 -18.07
CA LEU A 200 16.03 18.66 -18.57
C LEU A 200 16.36 17.80 -19.79
N SER A 201 15.99 16.53 -19.77
CA SER A 201 16.17 15.63 -20.91
C SER A 201 15.25 14.41 -20.80
N CYS A 202 14.98 13.77 -21.94
CA CYS A 202 14.30 12.48 -22.01
C CYS A 202 15.04 11.59 -23.00
N THR A 203 15.52 10.43 -22.56
CA THR A 203 16.35 9.54 -23.37
C THR A 203 15.76 8.14 -23.41
N ALA A 204 15.77 7.52 -24.59
CA ALA A 204 15.43 6.11 -24.72
C ALA A 204 16.58 5.26 -24.19
N GLN A 205 16.22 4.25 -23.39
CA GLN A 205 17.13 3.30 -22.76
C GLN A 205 16.59 1.88 -22.98
N GLU A 206 17.47 0.90 -22.87
CA GLU A 206 17.12 -0.52 -22.98
C GLU A 206 17.70 -1.27 -21.79
N LEU A 207 16.87 -2.08 -21.14
CA LEU A 207 17.31 -2.99 -20.09
C LEU A 207 18.21 -4.07 -20.69
N ASN A 208 19.33 -4.34 -20.04
CA ASN A 208 20.18 -5.46 -20.44
C ASN A 208 19.44 -6.78 -20.13
N PRO A 209 19.10 -7.61 -21.14
CA PRO A 209 18.42 -8.89 -20.94
C PRO A 209 19.28 -9.92 -20.19
N ASP A 210 20.59 -9.69 -20.01
CA ASP A 210 21.43 -10.57 -19.19
C ASP A 210 21.41 -10.20 -17.69
N SER A 211 20.79 -9.06 -17.33
CA SER A 211 20.84 -8.50 -15.97
C SER A 211 19.73 -8.99 -15.04
N SER A 212 18.73 -9.72 -15.55
CA SER A 212 17.61 -10.24 -14.76
C SER A 212 17.36 -11.73 -15.03
N PRO A 213 16.83 -12.50 -14.06
CA PRO A 213 16.50 -13.91 -14.30
C PRO A 213 15.27 -13.99 -15.23
N HIS A 214 15.52 -14.07 -16.54
CA HIS A 214 14.47 -14.26 -17.54
C HIS A 214 14.10 -15.74 -17.64
N ASP A 215 12.80 -16.03 -17.52
CA ASP A 215 12.26 -17.32 -17.92
C ASP A 215 12.24 -17.38 -19.46
N PRO A 216 12.92 -18.35 -20.11
CA PRO A 216 12.94 -18.46 -21.57
C PRO A 216 11.55 -18.73 -22.19
N GLY A 217 10.55 -19.11 -21.38
CA GLY A 217 9.16 -19.23 -21.80
C GLY A 217 8.44 -17.90 -22.03
N TRP A 218 9.07 -16.76 -21.69
CA TRP A 218 8.47 -15.44 -21.74
C TRP A 218 9.37 -14.40 -22.44
N ILE A 219 8.73 -13.49 -23.17
CA ILE A 219 9.33 -12.32 -23.83
C ILE A 219 8.94 -11.09 -23.00
N TYR A 220 9.96 -10.45 -22.42
CA TYR A 220 9.82 -9.26 -21.60
C TYR A 220 10.07 -7.99 -22.42
N PRO A 221 9.27 -6.94 -22.25
CA PRO A 221 9.60 -5.61 -22.78
C PRO A 221 10.90 -5.09 -22.15
N THR A 222 11.76 -4.46 -22.95
CA THR A 222 13.09 -4.00 -22.53
C THR A 222 13.30 -2.50 -22.66
N HIS A 223 12.49 -1.80 -23.46
CA HIS A 223 12.68 -0.38 -23.74
C HIS A 223 11.98 0.50 -22.72
N TYR A 224 12.59 1.59 -22.31
CA TYR A 224 11.99 2.58 -21.43
C TYR A 224 12.56 3.97 -21.69
N LEU A 225 11.88 5.02 -21.23
CA LEU A 225 12.41 6.37 -21.25
C LEU A 225 12.96 6.73 -19.87
N ALA A 226 14.19 7.26 -19.84
CA ALA A 226 14.77 7.89 -18.67
C ALA A 226 14.61 9.41 -18.82
N LEU A 227 13.94 10.02 -17.85
CA LEU A 227 13.65 11.44 -17.82
C LEU A 227 14.43 12.11 -16.69
N GLU A 228 15.22 13.11 -17.03
CA GLU A 228 15.96 13.94 -16.09
C GLU A 228 15.20 15.24 -15.84
N TYR A 229 15.05 15.62 -14.58
CA TYR A 229 14.27 16.79 -14.20
C TYR A 229 14.77 17.43 -12.90
N ARG A 230 14.36 18.67 -12.64
CA ARG A 230 14.65 19.39 -11.39
C ARG A 230 13.44 20.23 -10.97
N GLU A 231 13.16 20.25 -9.68
CA GLU A 231 12.14 21.14 -9.10
C GLU A 231 12.79 22.42 -8.56
N ASP A 232 12.17 23.58 -8.78
CA ASP A 232 12.57 24.89 -8.23
C ASP A 232 11.39 25.59 -7.53
N PRO A 233 11.50 25.95 -6.24
CA PRO A 233 12.60 25.61 -5.32
C PRO A 233 12.66 24.10 -5.04
N LEU A 234 13.87 23.57 -4.85
CA LEU A 234 14.08 22.15 -4.55
C LEU A 234 13.63 21.81 -3.11
N PRO A 235 12.63 20.94 -2.90
CA PRO A 235 12.21 20.53 -1.57
C PRO A 235 13.19 19.57 -0.90
N ASP A 236 13.16 19.55 0.44
CA ASP A 236 13.83 18.52 1.22
C ASP A 236 13.13 17.16 1.02
N PRO A 237 13.87 16.04 0.91
CA PRO A 237 13.25 14.71 0.99
C PRO A 237 12.50 14.55 2.32
N PRO A 238 11.28 13.97 2.35
CA PRO A 238 10.62 13.22 1.27
C PRO A 238 9.58 14.02 0.47
N ASP A 239 9.60 15.35 0.50
CA ASP A 239 8.59 16.22 -0.15
C ASP A 239 8.86 16.50 -1.64
N ARG A 240 9.89 15.87 -2.21
CA ARG A 240 10.25 16.04 -3.62
C ARG A 240 9.21 15.41 -4.54
N VAL A 241 9.02 16.05 -5.70
CA VAL A 241 8.19 15.50 -6.78
C VAL A 241 8.82 14.24 -7.34
N VAL A 242 7.99 13.23 -7.59
CA VAL A 242 8.32 12.01 -8.32
C VAL A 242 7.46 11.96 -9.58
N LEU A 243 8.08 11.74 -10.73
CA LEU A 243 7.36 11.51 -11.98
C LEU A 243 7.09 10.02 -12.17
N ARG A 244 5.84 9.68 -12.45
CA ARG A 244 5.39 8.31 -12.72
C ARG A 244 4.82 8.23 -14.12
N ASP A 245 5.17 7.18 -14.86
CA ASP A 245 4.50 6.87 -16.13
C ASP A 245 3.01 6.64 -15.87
N ARG A 246 2.14 7.27 -16.66
CA ARG A 246 0.69 7.08 -16.59
C ARG A 246 0.25 5.70 -17.09
N SER A 247 1.04 5.09 -17.95
CA SER A 247 0.82 3.74 -18.47
C SER A 247 1.29 2.68 -17.47
N ASN A 248 0.79 1.45 -17.64
CA ASN A 248 1.33 0.27 -16.95
C ASN A 248 2.49 -0.38 -17.75
N GLY A 249 2.82 0.15 -18.92
CA GLY A 249 3.75 -0.44 -19.88
C GLY A 249 3.12 -1.61 -20.67
N ASP A 250 3.97 -2.31 -21.41
CA ASP A 250 3.57 -3.48 -22.17
C ASP A 250 3.52 -4.74 -21.29
N PRO A 251 2.54 -5.64 -21.52
CA PRO A 251 2.52 -6.92 -20.83
C PRO A 251 3.66 -7.84 -21.30
N VAL A 252 4.10 -8.72 -20.41
CA VAL A 252 4.98 -9.84 -20.77
C VAL A 252 4.22 -10.80 -21.67
N ARG A 253 4.84 -11.25 -22.77
CA ARG A 253 4.23 -12.16 -23.75
C ARG A 253 4.86 -13.54 -23.66
N ARG A 254 4.14 -14.61 -23.99
CA ARG A 254 4.77 -15.94 -24.10
C ARG A 254 5.71 -16.01 -25.30
N ALA A 255 6.82 -16.72 -25.14
CA ALA A 255 7.68 -17.08 -26.25
C ALA A 255 6.93 -18.03 -27.21
N PRO A 256 7.09 -17.91 -28.54
CA PRO A 256 6.40 -18.74 -29.53
C PRO A 256 6.61 -20.25 -29.32
N ASP A 257 7.77 -20.63 -28.79
CA ASP A 257 8.22 -22.02 -28.66
C ASP A 257 8.03 -22.59 -27.24
N ALA A 258 7.41 -21.84 -26.33
CA ALA A 258 7.14 -22.32 -24.97
C ALA A 258 6.07 -23.43 -24.97
N GLU A 259 6.29 -24.52 -24.21
CA GLU A 259 5.30 -25.59 -24.06
C GLU A 259 3.95 -25.02 -23.60
N LYS A 260 2.86 -25.44 -24.25
CA LYS A 260 1.49 -25.00 -23.98
C LYS A 260 0.98 -25.64 -22.69
N ASP A 261 1.53 -25.28 -21.54
CA ASP A 261 0.92 -25.60 -20.26
C ASP A 261 -0.04 -24.51 -19.80
N ILE A 262 -1.13 -24.97 -19.21
CA ILE A 262 -2.40 -24.26 -18.95
C ILE A 262 -2.18 -23.17 -17.89
N CYS A 263 -2.02 -21.91 -18.33
CA CYS A 263 -2.31 -20.71 -17.53
C CYS A 263 -2.29 -19.47 -18.46
N SER A 264 -3.08 -18.44 -18.17
CA SER A 264 -3.39 -17.28 -19.04
C SER A 264 -2.24 -16.74 -19.94
N PRO A 265 -2.56 -16.21 -21.13
CA PRO A 265 -1.58 -15.72 -22.11
C PRO A 265 -0.84 -14.43 -21.68
N VAL A 266 -1.25 -13.79 -20.59
CA VAL A 266 -0.73 -12.51 -20.09
C VAL A 266 -0.52 -12.61 -18.58
N VAL A 267 0.70 -12.38 -18.13
CA VAL A 267 1.03 -12.13 -16.71
C VAL A 267 1.41 -10.67 -16.61
N SER A 268 0.66 -9.89 -15.82
CA SER A 268 1.03 -8.52 -15.48
C SER A 268 2.17 -8.55 -14.47
N GLY A 269 3.41 -8.60 -14.96
CA GLY A 269 4.61 -8.41 -14.14
C GLY A 269 4.98 -6.93 -14.09
N ALA A 270 5.02 -6.34 -12.89
CA ALA A 270 5.54 -4.98 -12.73
C ALA A 270 7.08 -5.02 -12.76
N VAL A 271 7.70 -4.28 -13.68
CA VAL A 271 9.16 -4.05 -13.68
C VAL A 271 9.43 -2.69 -13.06
N GLY A 272 10.14 -2.67 -11.93
CA GLY A 272 10.60 -1.43 -11.29
C GLY A 272 12.01 -1.10 -11.74
N ILE A 273 12.22 0.09 -12.29
CA ILE A 273 13.55 0.61 -12.65
C ILE A 273 13.96 1.65 -11.61
N ILE A 274 15.10 1.42 -10.95
CA ILE A 274 15.69 2.35 -9.99
C ILE A 274 16.84 3.07 -10.69
N LEU A 275 16.69 4.37 -10.93
CA LEU A 275 17.77 5.21 -11.44
C LEU A 275 18.50 5.86 -10.27
N MET A 276 19.81 5.63 -10.19
CA MET A 276 20.68 6.21 -9.17
C MET A 276 21.26 7.52 -9.71
N GLY A 277 20.84 8.65 -9.14
CA GLY A 277 21.40 9.96 -9.47
C GLY A 277 22.84 10.13 -8.95
N GLU A 278 23.56 11.08 -9.53
CA GLU A 278 24.88 11.45 -9.03
C GLU A 278 24.79 12.20 -7.70
N LYS A 279 25.68 11.82 -6.77
CA LYS A 279 25.71 12.41 -5.43
C LYS A 279 26.06 13.89 -5.50
N GLY A 280 25.13 14.77 -5.13
CA GLY A 280 25.32 16.23 -5.12
C GLY A 280 24.77 16.96 -6.34
N SER A 281 24.14 16.25 -7.29
CA SER A 281 23.28 16.90 -8.29
C SER A 281 21.92 17.25 -7.70
N ASP A 282 21.40 18.41 -8.09
CA ASP A 282 20.00 18.78 -7.83
C ASP A 282 19.03 18.13 -8.83
N SER A 283 19.54 17.45 -9.86
CA SER A 283 18.73 16.71 -10.82
C SER A 283 18.25 15.36 -10.26
N GLN A 284 17.00 15.04 -10.60
CA GLN A 284 16.31 13.80 -10.29
C GLN A 284 16.05 13.04 -11.60
N PHE A 285 15.90 11.72 -11.48
CA PHE A 285 15.66 10.84 -12.60
C PHE A 285 14.40 10.03 -12.37
N ALA A 286 13.60 9.87 -13.42
CA ALA A 286 12.45 8.97 -13.46
C ALA A 286 12.60 8.02 -14.64
N ALA A 287 12.16 6.78 -14.46
CA ALA A 287 12.07 5.80 -15.52
C ALA A 287 10.60 5.56 -15.82
N SER A 288 10.28 5.43 -17.10
CA SER A 288 8.94 5.05 -17.52
C SER A 288 8.69 3.59 -17.17
N SER A 289 7.46 3.11 -17.40
CA SER A 289 7.23 1.67 -17.53
C SER A 289 8.04 1.12 -18.71
N VAL A 290 8.08 -0.21 -18.81
CA VAL A 290 8.79 -0.92 -19.88
C VAL A 290 7.88 -1.20 -21.07
N TYR A 291 8.44 -1.09 -22.27
CA TYR A 291 7.77 -1.22 -23.56
C TYR A 291 8.52 -2.20 -24.47
N SER A 292 7.80 -2.83 -25.38
CA SER A 292 8.38 -3.79 -26.34
C SER A 292 9.29 -3.09 -27.34
N GLU A 293 8.92 -1.88 -27.73
CA GLU A 293 9.67 -1.00 -28.62
C GLU A 293 9.86 0.35 -27.93
N VAL A 294 10.79 1.18 -28.43
CA VAL A 294 10.98 2.53 -27.91
C VAL A 294 9.68 3.34 -28.08
N PRO A 295 9.06 3.84 -26.99
CA PRO A 295 7.85 4.63 -27.11
C PRO A 295 8.16 6.01 -27.71
N ASP A 296 7.33 6.46 -28.66
CA ASP A 296 7.47 7.79 -29.29
C ASP A 296 7.27 8.93 -28.27
N GLN A 297 6.45 8.69 -27.25
CA GLN A 297 6.10 9.64 -26.21
C GLN A 297 5.61 8.89 -24.96
N VAL A 298 5.97 9.40 -23.78
CA VAL A 298 5.42 8.96 -22.49
C VAL A 298 4.71 10.13 -21.83
N GLU A 299 3.55 9.86 -21.24
CA GLU A 299 2.81 10.77 -20.38
C GLU A 299 3.17 10.49 -18.92
N TRP A 300 3.73 11.49 -18.24
CA TRP A 300 4.17 11.41 -16.86
C TRP A 300 3.25 12.21 -15.95
N ILE A 301 2.94 11.64 -14.79
CA ILE A 301 2.18 12.31 -13.74
C ILE A 301 3.16 12.75 -12.65
N PRO A 302 3.30 14.08 -12.41
CA PRO A 302 4.03 14.56 -11.24
C PRO A 302 3.23 14.25 -9.99
N CYS A 303 3.84 13.51 -9.07
CA CYS A 303 3.24 13.14 -7.80
C CYS A 303 4.10 13.65 -6.63
N ARG A 304 3.45 14.01 -5.53
CA ARG A 304 4.08 14.40 -4.27
C ARG A 304 3.50 13.59 -3.12
N GLY A 305 4.31 13.33 -2.10
CA GLY A 305 3.80 12.71 -0.88
C GLY A 305 2.72 13.58 -0.20
N GLU A 306 1.67 12.96 0.29
CA GLU A 306 0.60 13.61 1.06
C GLU A 306 1.13 14.19 2.38
N PRO A 307 0.53 15.23 2.98
CA PRO A 307 0.98 15.70 4.28
C PRO A 307 1.07 14.57 5.31
N PRO A 308 2.17 14.45 6.08
CA PRO A 308 2.33 13.35 7.01
C PRO A 308 1.30 13.43 8.14
N VAL A 309 0.65 12.31 8.44
CA VAL A 309 -0.18 12.17 9.63
C VAL A 309 0.74 11.93 10.85
N PRO A 310 0.69 12.77 11.90
CA PRO A 310 1.50 12.56 13.09
C PRO A 310 1.22 11.19 13.72
N PRO A 311 2.27 10.43 14.10
CA PRO A 311 2.07 9.11 14.69
C PRO A 311 1.34 9.20 16.03
N LEU A 312 0.48 8.22 16.31
CA LEU A 312 -0.28 8.15 17.56
C LEU A 312 0.25 7.01 18.42
N GLU A 313 0.88 7.33 19.55
CA GLU A 313 1.30 6.33 20.54
C GLU A 313 0.18 5.99 21.52
N LEU A 314 -0.19 4.70 21.56
CA LEU A 314 -1.15 4.09 22.46
C LEU A 314 -0.40 3.33 23.55
N VAL A 315 -0.42 3.84 24.78
CA VAL A 315 0.14 3.14 25.94
C VAL A 315 -0.90 2.18 26.51
N ILE A 316 -0.59 0.89 26.50
CA ILE A 316 -1.49 -0.20 26.90
C ILE A 316 -1.19 -0.66 28.34
N LEU A 317 0.09 -0.79 28.68
CA LEU A 317 0.58 -1.20 30.01
C LEU A 317 1.75 -0.34 30.45
#